data_AF-A0A928ZJ68-F1
#
_entry.id   AF-A0A928ZJ68-F1
#
_cell.length_a   1.000
_cell.length_b   1.000
_cell.length_c   1.000
_cell.angle_alpha   90.00
_cell.angle_beta   90.00
_cell.angle_gamma   90.00
#
_symmetry.space_group_name_H-M   'P 1'
#
loop_
_entity.id
_entity.type
_entity.pdbx_description
1 polymer ?
#
loop_
_entity_poly.entity_id
_entity_poly.type
_entity_poly.pdbx_seq_one_letter_code
_entity_poly.pdbx_strand_id
1 'polypeptide(L)'
;MRIDANTASVDDWLRLPGLSIHQARSLTNLTSQKVSQKVSFTCIEDIAAALGLPVQQIRPWQVILQFCYYDAAEALEPQKVNVNTATAIELTAVPAIDTFLGRAIVHYRQSGPYKDLADLQDRLRLTSEVTVELLHYLKF
;
A
#
# COMPACT_ATOMS: atom_id res chain seq x y z
N MET A 1 -6.55 -11.42 25.70
CA MET A 1 -6.41 -10.79 24.37
C MET A 1 -5.02 -10.18 24.26
N ARG A 2 -4.33 -10.37 23.14
CA ARG A 2 -3.01 -9.76 22.88
C ARG A 2 -3.18 -8.41 22.18
N ILE A 3 -2.21 -7.53 22.36
CA ILE A 3 -2.15 -6.21 21.75
C ILE A 3 -1.36 -6.31 20.45
N ASP A 4 -1.96 -5.86 19.35
CA ASP A 4 -1.28 -5.83 18.06
C ASP A 4 -0.35 -4.63 17.95
N ALA A 5 0.95 -4.87 17.84
CA ALA A 5 1.94 -3.80 17.77
C ALA A 5 1.72 -2.85 16.56
N ASN A 6 1.12 -3.34 15.48
CA ASN A 6 0.97 -2.58 14.24
C ASN A 6 -0.37 -1.84 14.13
N THR A 7 -1.30 -2.06 15.08
CA THR A 7 -2.59 -1.34 15.16
C THR A 7 -2.94 -0.83 16.56
N ALA A 8 -2.05 -0.99 17.54
CA ALA A 8 -2.26 -0.59 18.92
C ALA A 8 -2.49 0.92 19.05
N SER A 9 -3.54 1.27 19.79
CA SER A 9 -3.77 2.64 20.24
C SER A 9 -2.85 3.02 21.40
N VAL A 10 -2.82 4.31 21.73
CA VAL A 10 -2.11 4.79 22.92
C VAL A 10 -2.60 4.09 24.20
N ASP A 11 -3.91 3.83 24.32
CA ASP A 11 -4.48 3.10 25.48
C ASP A 11 -3.99 1.66 25.55
N ASP A 12 -3.93 0.98 24.40
CA ASP A 12 -3.42 -0.39 24.34
C ASP A 12 -1.97 -0.44 24.82
N TRP A 13 -1.11 0.45 24.31
CA TRP A 13 0.29 0.54 24.72
C TRP A 13 0.48 0.77 26.22
N LEU A 14 -0.38 1.58 26.87
CA LEU A 14 -0.31 1.85 28.30
C LEU A 14 -0.61 0.62 29.18
N ARG A 15 -1.11 -0.48 28.61
CA ARG A 15 -1.28 -1.75 29.33
C ARG A 15 0.05 -2.49 29.52
N LEU A 16 1.12 -2.06 28.86
CA LEU A 16 2.45 -2.62 29.05
C LEU A 16 3.10 -2.07 30.32
N PRO A 17 3.61 -2.94 31.22
CA PRO A 17 4.20 -2.50 32.48
C PRO A 17 5.44 -1.64 32.23
N GLY A 18 5.46 -0.44 32.81
CA GLY A 18 6.60 0.48 32.75
C GLY A 18 6.69 1.33 31.47
N LEU A 19 5.72 1.23 30.55
CA LEU A 19 5.70 2.08 29.37
C LEU A 19 5.09 3.46 29.69
N SER A 20 5.81 4.53 29.37
CA SER A 20 5.31 5.90 29.57
C SER A 20 4.34 6.33 28.46
N ILE A 21 3.48 7.32 28.76
CA ILE A 21 2.57 7.93 27.78
C ILE A 21 3.30 8.50 26.56
N HIS A 22 4.51 9.04 26.75
CA HIS A 22 5.32 9.58 25.66
C HIS A 22 5.80 8.47 24.71
N GLN A 23 6.24 7.34 25.26
CA GLN A 23 6.64 6.17 24.49
C GLN A 23 5.45 5.54 23.76
N ALA A 24 4.30 5.41 24.43
CA ALA A 24 3.06 4.91 23.82
C ALA A 24 2.63 5.77 22.60
N ARG A 25 2.69 7.10 22.72
CA ARG A 25 2.42 8.02 21.62
C ARG A 25 3.45 7.89 20.50
N SER A 26 4.73 7.75 20.84
CA SER A 26 5.81 7.55 19.85
C SER A 26 5.56 6.30 19.01
N LEU A 27 5.30 5.15 19.66
CA LEU A 27 5.00 3.88 18.97
C LEU A 27 3.75 3.98 18.09
N THR A 28 2.68 4.60 18.59
CA THR A 28 1.44 4.80 17.82
C THR A 28 1.67 5.68 16.59
N ASN A 29 2.52 6.70 16.70
CA ASN A 29 2.83 7.58 15.58
C ASN A 29 3.65 6.86 14.49
N LEU A 30 4.56 5.97 14.86
CA LEU A 30 5.38 5.20 13.91
C LEU A 30 4.55 4.25 13.03
N THR A 31 3.46 3.70 13.57
CA THR A 31 2.57 2.76 12.87
C THR A 31 1.33 3.44 12.26
N SER A 32 1.17 4.75 12.45
CA SER A 32 0.03 5.51 11.94
C SER A 32 0.07 5.65 10.42
N GLN A 33 -1.10 5.51 9.78
CA GLN A 33 -1.27 5.70 8.33
C GLN A 33 -0.98 7.14 7.85
N LYS A 34 -0.83 8.09 8.78
CA LYS A 34 -0.55 9.51 8.46
C LYS A 34 0.92 9.80 8.13
N VAL A 35 1.82 8.82 8.26
CA VAL A 35 3.25 8.97 8.01
C VAL A 35 3.59 8.44 6.61
N SER A 36 4.38 9.19 5.83
CA SER A 36 4.78 8.84 4.45
C SER A 36 5.53 7.51 4.34
N GLN A 37 6.12 7.02 5.44
CA GLN A 37 6.77 5.72 5.55
C GLN A 37 6.29 5.05 6.84
N LYS A 38 5.28 4.19 6.71
CA LYS A 38 4.73 3.43 7.85
C LYS A 38 5.76 2.41 8.33
N VAL A 39 6.12 2.47 9.62
CA VAL A 39 6.94 1.43 10.24
C VAL A 39 6.04 0.24 10.58
N SER A 40 6.53 -0.97 10.31
CA SER A 40 5.88 -2.21 10.73
C SER A 40 6.81 -2.95 11.68
N PHE A 41 6.33 -3.22 12.88
CA PHE A 41 7.02 -4.03 13.88
C PHE A 41 6.82 -5.51 13.57
N THR A 42 7.91 -6.24 13.38
CA THR A 42 7.93 -7.68 13.09
C THR A 42 8.31 -8.51 14.31
N CYS A 43 9.04 -7.91 15.24
CA CYS A 43 9.51 -8.57 16.45
C CYS A 43 9.64 -7.59 17.63
N ILE A 44 9.94 -8.13 18.81
CA ILE A 44 10.08 -7.31 20.03
C ILE A 44 11.33 -6.42 19.95
N GLU A 45 12.35 -6.86 19.20
CA GLU A 45 13.59 -6.13 18.98
C GLU A 45 13.33 -4.81 18.25
N ASP A 46 12.36 -4.76 17.33
CA ASP A 46 11.97 -3.53 16.65
C ASP A 46 11.37 -2.51 17.61
N ILE A 47 10.59 -2.96 18.60
CA ILE A 47 10.05 -2.12 19.68
C ILE A 47 11.19 -1.61 20.58
N ALA A 48 12.14 -2.47 20.92
CA ALA A 48 13.32 -2.09 21.72
C ALA A 48 14.11 -1.00 21.00
N ALA A 49 14.37 -1.18 19.70
CA ALA A 49 15.05 -0.20 18.86
C ALA A 49 14.28 1.12 18.78
N ALA A 50 12.97 1.08 18.56
CA ALA A 50 12.13 2.28 18.48
C ALA A 50 12.07 3.07 19.80
N LEU A 51 12.19 2.39 20.94
CA LEU A 51 12.19 3.00 22.27
C LEU A 51 13.60 3.36 22.76
N GLY A 52 14.67 2.94 22.06
CA GLY A 52 16.05 3.04 22.54
C GLY A 52 16.30 2.25 23.82
N LEU A 53 15.62 1.12 24.01
CA LEU A 53 15.69 0.28 25.21
C LEU A 53 16.39 -1.07 24.93
N PRO A 54 17.11 -1.65 25.90
CA PRO A 54 17.59 -3.02 25.80
C PRO A 54 16.42 -4.01 25.70
N VAL A 55 16.51 -4.98 24.78
CA VAL A 55 15.45 -5.99 24.57
C VAL A 55 15.12 -6.76 25.86
N GLN A 56 16.09 -6.95 26.75
CA GLN A 56 15.92 -7.64 28.04
C GLN A 56 14.91 -6.93 28.95
N GLN A 57 14.84 -5.59 28.90
CA GLN A 57 13.92 -4.80 29.72
C GLN A 57 12.46 -4.99 29.28
N ILE A 58 12.24 -5.21 27.99
CA ILE A 58 10.90 -5.29 27.40
C ILE A 58 10.48 -6.73 27.07
N ARG A 59 11.33 -7.71 27.35
CA ARG A 59 11.07 -9.14 27.15
C ARG A 59 9.74 -9.62 27.75
N PRO A 60 9.30 -9.18 28.95
CA PRO A 60 8.00 -9.57 29.50
C PRO A 60 6.81 -9.17 28.62
N TRP A 61 6.95 -8.16 27.74
CA TRP A 61 5.87 -7.74 26.86
C TRP A 61 5.59 -8.73 25.72
N GLN A 62 6.50 -9.67 25.43
CA GLN A 62 6.31 -10.70 24.39
C GLN A 62 5.02 -11.52 24.58
N VAL A 63 4.56 -11.73 25.81
CA VAL A 63 3.32 -12.48 26.07
C VAL A 63 2.05 -11.65 25.87
N ILE A 64 2.20 -10.32 25.92
CA ILE A 64 1.11 -9.35 25.77
C ILE A 64 0.97 -8.91 24.31
N LEU A 65 2.10 -8.81 23.59
CA LEU A 65 2.14 -8.33 22.22
C LEU A 65 1.95 -9.46 21.19
N GLN A 66 1.42 -9.06 20.05
CA GLN A 66 1.44 -9.82 18.80
C GLN A 66 1.96 -8.93 17.67
N PHE A 67 2.68 -9.54 16.73
CA PHE A 67 3.25 -8.87 15.56
C PHE A 67 2.57 -9.46 14.32
N CYS A 68 1.45 -8.87 13.94
CA CYS A 68 0.73 -9.31 12.75
C CYS A 68 1.34 -8.68 11.50
N TYR A 69 1.47 -9.50 10.46
CA TYR A 69 1.86 -9.06 9.13
C TYR A 69 0.59 -8.63 8.39
N TYR A 70 0.48 -7.33 8.13
CA TYR A 70 -0.52 -6.80 7.22
C TYR A 70 0.17 -6.69 5.89
N ASP A 71 -0.25 -7.53 4.95
CA ASP A 71 0.33 -7.64 3.63
C ASP A 71 0.45 -6.24 3.03
N ALA A 72 1.69 -5.76 2.90
CA ALA A 72 2.01 -4.62 2.06
C ALA A 72 1.93 -5.02 0.57
N ALA A 73 1.12 -6.03 0.23
CA ALA A 73 0.89 -6.54 -1.10
C ALA A 73 0.20 -5.52 -2.02
N GLU A 74 -0.39 -4.44 -1.48
CA GLU A 74 -0.83 -3.31 -2.31
C GLU A 74 0.32 -2.39 -2.75
N ALA A 75 1.52 -2.53 -2.20
CA ALA A 75 2.68 -1.70 -2.54
C ALA A 75 3.70 -2.39 -3.48
N LEU A 76 3.56 -3.70 -3.74
CA LEU A 76 4.46 -4.46 -4.60
C LEU A 76 3.91 -4.71 -6.02
N GLU A 77 2.60 -4.56 -6.23
CA GLU A 77 2.04 -4.46 -7.58
C GLU A 77 1.86 -2.98 -7.95
N PRO A 78 2.37 -2.50 -9.09
CA PRO A 78 2.03 -1.17 -9.57
C PRO A 78 0.50 -1.07 -9.62
N GLN A 79 -0.06 -0.06 -8.96
CA GLN A 79 -1.51 0.11 -8.87
C GLN A 79 -2.09 0.16 -10.28
N LYS A 80 -2.75 -0.93 -10.70
CA LYS A 80 -3.29 -1.03 -12.06
C LYS A 80 -4.39 0.00 -12.26
N VAL A 81 -4.25 0.81 -13.30
CA VAL A 81 -5.22 1.83 -13.71
C VAL A 81 -6.38 1.14 -14.43
N ASN A 82 -7.61 1.39 -13.97
CA ASN A 82 -8.78 0.87 -14.66
C ASN A 82 -9.06 1.71 -15.92
N VAL A 83 -8.92 1.13 -17.11
CA VAL A 83 -9.10 1.84 -18.40
C VAL A 83 -10.52 2.29 -18.67
N ASN A 84 -11.50 1.64 -18.07
CA ASN A 84 -12.92 1.92 -18.25
C ASN A 84 -13.40 3.07 -17.37
N THR A 85 -12.68 3.40 -16.29
CA THR A 85 -13.06 4.47 -15.35
C THR A 85 -12.07 5.63 -15.29
N ALA A 86 -10.78 5.41 -15.56
CA ALA A 86 -9.74 6.42 -15.42
C ALA A 86 -9.96 7.64 -16.33
N THR A 87 -9.63 8.83 -15.87
CA THR A 87 -9.60 10.05 -16.68
C THR A 87 -8.44 10.01 -17.67
N ALA A 88 -8.50 10.85 -18.71
CA ALA A 88 -7.39 10.96 -19.66
C ALA A 88 -6.08 11.38 -18.97
N ILE A 89 -6.16 12.18 -17.91
CA ILE A 89 -4.98 12.62 -17.13
C ILE A 89 -4.41 11.46 -16.31
N GLU A 90 -5.25 10.68 -15.62
CA GLU A 90 -4.80 9.51 -14.85
C GLU A 90 -4.16 8.45 -15.77
N LEU A 91 -4.68 8.28 -16.99
CA LEU A 91 -4.08 7.38 -17.97
C LEU A 91 -2.67 7.81 -18.39
N THR A 92 -2.36 9.11 -18.43
CA THR A 92 -0.99 9.59 -18.76
C THR A 92 0.05 9.29 -17.68
N ALA A 93 -0.37 8.82 -16.50
CA ALA A 93 0.56 8.32 -15.48
C ALA A 93 1.07 6.90 -15.79
N VAL A 94 0.46 6.20 -16.76
CA VAL A 94 0.86 4.86 -17.18
C VAL A 94 1.98 4.96 -18.22
N PRO A 95 3.13 4.27 -18.03
CA PRO A 95 4.16 4.15 -19.06
C PRO A 95 3.55 3.67 -20.39
N ALA A 96 4.05 4.20 -21.51
CA ALA A 96 3.50 4.00 -22.88
C ALA A 96 2.19 4.72 -23.21
N ILE A 97 1.50 5.36 -22.24
CA ILE A 97 0.31 6.18 -22.53
C ILE A 97 0.67 7.66 -22.54
N ASP A 98 0.77 8.22 -23.74
CA ASP A 98 0.86 9.67 -23.90
C ASP A 98 -0.53 10.33 -23.84
N THR A 99 -0.55 11.66 -23.95
CA THR A 99 -1.80 12.44 -23.89
C THR A 99 -2.76 12.08 -25.03
N PHE A 100 -2.24 11.71 -26.20
CA PHE A 100 -3.06 11.35 -27.36
C PHE A 100 -3.73 10.01 -27.15
N LEU A 101 -2.97 8.98 -26.74
CA LEU A 101 -3.47 7.65 -26.45
C LEU A 101 -4.46 7.68 -25.27
N GLY A 102 -4.16 8.42 -24.20
CA GLY A 102 -5.07 8.58 -23.05
C GLY A 102 -6.44 9.16 -23.46
N ARG A 103 -6.45 10.17 -24.34
CA ARG A 103 -7.69 10.73 -24.90
C ARG A 103 -8.41 9.73 -25.81
N ALA A 104 -7.68 8.99 -26.62
CA ALA A 104 -8.25 7.97 -27.50
C ALA A 104 -8.95 6.88 -26.68
N ILE A 105 -8.33 6.38 -25.61
CA ILE A 105 -8.93 5.39 -24.69
C ILE A 105 -10.27 5.90 -24.13
N VAL A 106 -10.30 7.14 -23.62
CA VAL A 106 -11.52 7.75 -23.07
C VAL A 106 -12.59 7.98 -24.13
N HIS A 107 -12.20 8.34 -25.35
CA HIS A 107 -13.13 8.54 -26.46
C HIS A 107 -13.75 7.21 -26.89
N TYR A 108 -12.93 6.21 -27.18
CA TYR A 108 -13.42 4.95 -27.74
C TYR A 108 -14.27 4.18 -26.72
N ARG A 109 -13.92 4.13 -25.42
CA ARG A 109 -14.77 3.44 -24.41
C ARG A 109 -16.21 3.95 -24.30
N GLN A 110 -16.53 5.12 -24.87
CA GLN A 110 -17.91 5.61 -24.95
C GLN A 110 -18.81 4.68 -25.78
N SER A 111 -18.26 3.93 -26.72
CA SER A 111 -19.00 2.91 -27.47
C SER A 111 -19.21 1.60 -26.68
N GLY A 112 -18.72 1.52 -25.45
CA GLY A 112 -18.77 0.35 -24.59
C GLY A 112 -17.42 0.11 -23.88
N PRO A 113 -17.45 -0.44 -22.65
CA PRO A 113 -16.24 -0.73 -21.89
C PRO A 113 -15.36 -1.73 -22.65
N TYR A 114 -14.04 -1.59 -22.50
CA TYR A 114 -13.09 -2.59 -22.96
C TYR A 114 -13.22 -3.84 -22.11
N LYS A 115 -13.31 -5.00 -22.76
CA LYS A 115 -13.44 -6.29 -22.06
C LYS A 115 -12.12 -6.79 -21.50
N ASP A 116 -11.07 -6.61 -22.27
CA ASP A 116 -9.73 -7.09 -21.99
C ASP A 116 -8.70 -6.32 -22.83
N LEU A 117 -7.43 -6.69 -22.65
CA LEU A 117 -6.30 -6.06 -23.34
C LEU A 117 -6.32 -6.29 -24.85
N ALA A 118 -6.88 -7.40 -25.33
CA ALA A 118 -7.00 -7.68 -26.76
C ALA A 118 -8.05 -6.77 -27.41
N ASP A 119 -9.18 -6.56 -26.75
CA ASP A 119 -10.22 -5.61 -27.18
C ASP A 119 -9.67 -4.17 -27.23
N LEU A 120 -8.87 -3.77 -26.24
CA LEU A 120 -8.16 -2.48 -26.26
C LEU A 120 -7.21 -2.37 -27.46
N GLN A 121 -6.37 -3.39 -27.67
CA GLN A 121 -5.41 -3.46 -28.77
C GLN A 121 -6.12 -3.36 -30.12
N ASP A 122 -7.20 -4.10 -30.33
CA ASP A 122 -7.94 -4.13 -31.60
C ASP A 122 -8.63 -2.80 -31.90
N ARG A 123 -9.25 -2.19 -30.89
CA ARG A 123 -10.01 -0.94 -31.06
C ARG A 123 -9.10 0.28 -31.27
N LEU A 124 -7.95 0.30 -30.61
CA LEU A 124 -6.97 1.40 -30.72
C LEU A 124 -5.85 1.11 -31.73
N ARG A 125 -5.85 -0.08 -32.35
CA ARG A 125 -4.81 -0.55 -33.29
C ARG A 125 -3.40 -0.44 -32.69
N LEU A 126 -3.25 -0.85 -31.43
CA LEU A 126 -1.97 -0.81 -30.73
C LEU A 126 -1.00 -1.83 -31.30
N THR A 127 0.29 -1.49 -31.28
CA THR A 127 1.34 -2.46 -31.61
C THR A 127 1.49 -3.48 -30.47
N SER A 128 2.03 -4.65 -30.79
CA SER A 128 2.29 -5.69 -29.78
C SER A 128 3.25 -5.22 -28.69
N GLU A 129 4.22 -4.37 -29.04
CA GLU A 129 5.17 -3.76 -28.10
C GLU A 129 4.45 -2.92 -27.03
N VAL A 130 3.64 -1.95 -27.44
CA VAL A 130 2.85 -1.12 -26.52
C VAL A 130 1.89 -1.97 -25.69
N THR A 131 1.27 -2.98 -26.30
CA THR A 131 0.33 -3.87 -25.61
C THR A 131 1.00 -4.64 -24.46
N VAL A 132 2.23 -5.14 -24.67
CA VAL A 132 3.00 -5.85 -23.65
C VAL A 132 3.41 -4.91 -22.51
N GLU A 133 3.79 -3.67 -22.80
CA GLU A 133 4.10 -2.68 -21.77
C GLU A 133 2.90 -2.41 -20.88
N LEU A 134 1.71 -2.28 -21.47
CA LEU A 134 0.47 -1.97 -20.76
C LEU A 134 -0.07 -3.12 -19.89
N LEU A 135 0.33 -4.37 -20.15
CA LEU A 135 -0.17 -5.56 -19.44
C LEU A 135 -0.02 -5.46 -17.91
N HIS A 136 1.06 -4.84 -17.45
CA HIS A 136 1.38 -4.74 -16.03
C HIS A 136 0.69 -3.55 -15.35
N TYR A 137 0.18 -2.60 -16.13
CA TYR A 137 -0.35 -1.33 -15.61
C TYR A 137 -1.86 -1.21 -15.71
N LEU A 138 -2.53 -2.03 -16.53
CA LEU A 138 -3.95 -1.87 -16.81
C LEU A 138 -4.82 -2.96 -16.20
N LYS A 139 -6.03 -2.57 -15.80
CA LYS A 139 -7.16 -3.46 -15.51
C LYS A 139 -8.41 -2.98 -16.23
N PHE A 140 -9.37 -3.88 -16.44
CA PHE A 140 -10.58 -3.67 -17.23
C PHE A 140 -11.80 -3.63 -16.31
#